data_AF-A0A2V8BXJ1-F1
#
_entry.id   AF-A0A2V8BXJ1-F1
#
_cell.length_a   1.000
_cell.length_b   1.000
_cell.length_c   1.000
_cell.angle_alpha   90.00
_cell.angle_beta   90.00
_cell.angle_gamma   90.00
#
_symmetry.space_group_name_H-M   'P 1'
#
loop_
_entity.id
_entity.type
_entity.pdbx_description
1 polymer ?
#
loop_
_entity_poly.entity_id
_entity_poly.type
_entity_poly.pdbx_seq_one_letter_code
_entity_poly.pdbx_strand_id
1 'polypeptide(L)' 'MPHSLPLPPPGFDDLPVDEQIDYVQSLWDHIAASVDQVPLHEWQQAILEERLAAHRRAPQESRPWEEVIERLQGRLRDRR' A
#
# COMPACT_ATOMS: atom_id res chain seq x y z
N MET A 1 24.82 -10.25 9.00
CA MET A 1 25.03 -9.34 7.86
C MET A 1 23.74 -9.32 7.07
N PRO A 2 23.11 -8.17 6.78
CA PRO A 2 21.95 -8.17 5.89
C PRO A 2 22.41 -8.65 4.51
N HIS A 3 21.78 -9.72 4.02
CA HIS A 3 21.97 -10.18 2.65
C HIS A 3 21.20 -9.20 1.76
N SER A 4 21.91 -8.27 1.10
CA SER A 4 21.27 -7.40 0.12
C SER A 4 20.89 -8.25 -1.08
N LEU A 5 19.59 -8.45 -1.29
CA LEU A 5 19.09 -9.04 -2.53
C LEU A 5 19.40 -8.06 -3.68
N PRO A 6 19.84 -8.53 -4.85
CA PRO A 6 19.94 -7.68 -6.02
C PRO A 6 18.54 -7.14 -6.35
N LEU A 7 18.43 -5.82 -6.44
CA LEU A 7 17.19 -5.13 -6.80
C LEU A 7 17.40 -4.39 -8.13
N PRO A 8 16.53 -4.59 -9.13
CA PRO A 8 15.49 -5.63 -9.21
C PRO A 8 16.06 -7.01 -9.63
N PRO A 9 15.30 -8.11 -9.51
CA PRO A 9 15.77 -9.42 -9.95
C PRO A 9 16.09 -9.44 -11.47
N PRO A 10 17.03 -10.30 -11.93
CA PRO A 10 17.37 -10.40 -13.35
C PRO A 10 16.14 -10.59 -14.23
N GLY A 11 16.07 -9.85 -15.34
CA GLY A 11 14.95 -9.88 -16.29
C GLY A 11 13.76 -9.00 -15.92
N PHE A 12 13.71 -8.41 -14.72
CA PHE A 12 12.63 -7.51 -14.32
C PHE A 12 12.63 -6.22 -15.16
N ASP A 13 13.81 -5.63 -15.40
CA ASP A 13 13.93 -4.38 -16.18
C ASP A 13 13.60 -4.58 -17.67
N ASP A 14 13.61 -5.83 -18.15
CA ASP A 14 13.24 -6.18 -19.53
C ASP A 14 11.70 -6.29 -19.72
N LEU A 15 10.94 -6.32 -18.62
CA LEU A 15 9.48 -6.38 -18.66
C LEU A 15 8.88 -5.02 -19.04
N PRO A 16 7.78 -4.99 -19.81
CA PRO A 16 6.90 -3.84 -19.90
C PRO A 16 6.47 -3.32 -18.53
N VAL A 17 6.21 -2.01 -18.40
CA VAL A 17 5.91 -1.37 -17.10
C VAL A 17 4.66 -1.95 -16.44
N ASP A 18 3.64 -2.30 -17.23
CA ASP A 18 2.45 -2.99 -16.75
C ASP A 18 2.78 -4.38 -16.17
N GLU A 19 3.60 -5.17 -16.86
CA GLU A 19 4.07 -6.47 -16.34
C GLU A 19 4.96 -6.33 -15.10
N GLN A 20 5.77 -5.26 -14.99
CA GLN A 20 6.52 -4.94 -13.77
C GLN A 20 5.58 -4.67 -12.58
N ILE A 21 4.51 -3.91 -12.80
CA ILE A 21 3.50 -3.62 -11.78
C ILE A 21 2.80 -4.91 -11.34
N ASP A 22 2.37 -5.74 -12.29
CA ASP A 22 1.71 -7.02 -12.02
C ASP A 22 2.64 -7.99 -11.27
N TYR A 23 3.92 -8.01 -11.61
CA TYR A 23 4.93 -8.80 -10.92
C TYR A 23 5.09 -8.35 -9.46
N VAL A 24 5.20 -7.04 -9.22
CA VAL A 24 5.27 -6.49 -7.86
C VAL A 24 4.00 -6.81 -7.06
N GLN A 25 2.82 -6.70 -7.68
CA GLN A 25 1.55 -7.07 -7.05
C GLN A 25 1.53 -8.56 -6.69
N SER A 26 1.97 -9.44 -7.58
CA SER A 26 2.03 -10.89 -7.34
C SER A 26 2.97 -11.24 -6.18
N LEU A 27 4.11 -10.56 -6.08
CA LEU A 27 5.01 -10.70 -4.93
C LEU A 27 4.35 -10.21 -3.64
N TRP A 28 3.64 -9.09 -3.71
CA TRP A 28 2.93 -8.55 -2.56
C TRP A 28 1.85 -9.51 -2.07
N ASP A 29 1.06 -10.10 -2.96
CA ASP A 29 0.05 -11.10 -2.63
C ASP A 29 0.67 -12.35 -2.01
N HIS A 30 1.82 -12.79 -2.52
CA HIS A 30 2.57 -13.91 -1.95
C HIS A 30 3.05 -13.63 -0.52
N ILE A 31 3.58 -12.43 -0.25
CA ILE A 31 3.99 -12.01 1.09
C ILE A 31 2.77 -11.92 2.02
N ALA A 32 1.68 -11.32 1.54
CA ALA A 32 0.44 -11.14 2.29
C ALA A 32 -0.22 -12.48 2.68
N ALA A 33 -0.04 -13.53 1.87
CA ALA A 33 -0.50 -14.88 2.20
C ALA A 33 0.15 -15.47 3.47
N SER A 34 1.26 -14.89 3.95
CA SER A 34 1.96 -15.29 5.17
C SER A 34 1.88 -14.23 6.28
N VAL A 35 0.89 -13.32 6.24
CA VAL A 35 0.77 -12.21 7.21
C VAL A 35 0.70 -12.69 8.67
N ASP A 36 0.16 -13.89 8.89
CA ASP A 36 0.04 -14.55 10.19
C ASP A 36 1.40 -14.79 10.88
N GLN A 37 2.49 -14.78 10.12
CA GLN A 37 3.85 -14.94 10.64
C GLN A 37 4.39 -13.67 11.31
N VAL A 38 3.75 -12.52 11.09
CA VAL A 38 4.12 -11.26 11.74
C VAL A 38 3.25 -11.08 12.99
N PRO A 39 3.81 -11.22 14.20
CA PRO A 39 3.01 -11.09 15.41
C PRO A 39 2.48 -9.66 15.56
N LEU A 40 1.17 -9.54 15.75
CA LEU A 40 0.54 -8.27 16.11
C LEU A 40 0.71 -8.06 17.62
N HIS A 41 1.43 -7.01 17.99
CA HIS A 41 1.60 -6.66 19.40
C HIS A 41 0.36 -5.95 19.95
N GLU A 42 0.05 -6.15 21.23
CA GLU A 42 -1.13 -5.56 21.88
C GLU A 42 -1.19 -4.04 21.74
N TRP A 43 -0.06 -3.34 21.81
CA TRP A 43 -0.01 -1.89 21.63
C TRP A 43 -0.37 -1.45 20.22
N GLN A 44 -0.06 -2.25 19.20
CA GLN A 44 -0.44 -1.97 17.80
C GLN A 44 -1.94 -2.15 17.64
N GLN A 45 -2.50 -3.21 18.23
CA GLN A 45 -3.94 -3.45 18.24
C GLN A 45 -4.69 -2.31 18.93
N ALA A 46 -4.21 -1.84 20.09
CA ALA A 46 -4.82 -0.72 20.80
C ALA A 46 -4.87 0.56 19.95
N ILE A 47 -3.80 0.88 19.20
CA ILE A 47 -3.77 2.02 18.28
C ILE A 47 -4.79 1.84 17.14
N LEU A 48 -4.90 0.62 16.58
CA LEU A 48 -5.88 0.33 15.53
C LEU A 48 -7.31 0.52 16.04
N GLU A 49 -7.62 0.01 17.23
CA GLU A 49 -8.91 0.18 17.88
C GLU A 49 -9.25 1.65 18.14
N GLU A 50 -8.29 2.43 18.66
CA GLU A 50 -8.43 3.87 18.88
C GLU A 50 -8.76 4.60 17.58
N ARG A 51 -7.98 4.37 16.52
CA ARG A 51 -8.15 5.03 15.22
C ARG A 51 -9.47 4.65 14.56
N LEU A 52 -9.87 3.38 14.64
CA LEU A 52 -11.16 2.92 14.14
C LEU A 52 -12.33 3.51 14.93
N ALA A 53 -12.19 3.69 16.24
CA ALA A 53 -13.19 4.36 17.05
C ALA A 53 -13.30 5.85 16.73
N ALA A 54 -12.18 6.54 16.53
CA ALA A 54 -12.14 7.94 16.10
C ALA A 54 -12.83 8.12 14.74
N HIS A 55 -12.48 7.29 13.75
CA HIS A 55 -13.10 7.32 12.42
C HIS A 55 -14.61 7.07 12.49
N ARG A 56 -15.08 6.11 13.32
CA ARG A 56 -16.52 5.85 13.51
C ARG A 56 -17.26 7.03 14.16
N ARG A 57 -16.61 7.81 15.02
CA ARG A 57 -17.21 9.01 15.65
C ARG A 57 -17.24 10.21 14.72
N ALA A 58 -16.29 10.31 13.79
CA ALA A 58 -16.21 11.40 12.83
C ALA A 58 -15.90 10.91 11.40
N PRO A 59 -16.82 10.17 10.76
CA PRO A 59 -16.58 9.60 9.42
C PRO A 59 -16.24 10.68 8.38
N GLN A 60 -16.79 11.89 8.54
CA GLN A 60 -16.60 13.04 7.66
C GLN A 60 -15.16 13.60 7.67
N GLU A 61 -14.33 13.27 8.67
CA GLU A 61 -12.93 13.67 8.69
C GLU A 61 -12.07 12.83 7.74
N SER A 62 -12.61 11.71 7.26
CA SER A 62 -11.99 10.87 6.26
C SER A 62 -12.55 11.17 4.88
N ARG A 63 -11.72 10.96 3.87
CA ARG A 63 -12.11 11.16 2.47
C ARG A 63 -12.09 9.82 1.77
N PRO A 64 -13.13 9.48 0.98
CA PRO A 64 -13.09 8.35 0.07
C PRO A 64 -11.86 8.43 -0.82
N TRP A 65 -11.30 7.27 -1.16
CA TRP A 65 -10.09 7.20 -1.97
C TRP A 65 -10.34 7.76 -3.39
N GLU A 66 -11.53 7.51 -3.92
CA GLU A 66 -12.00 7.97 -5.21
C GLU A 66 -11.96 9.51 -5.28
N GLU A 67 -12.46 10.21 -4.25
CA GLU A 67 -12.40 11.67 -4.17
C GLU A 67 -10.96 12.20 -4.16
N VAL A 68 -10.05 11.48 -3.50
CA VAL A 68 -8.63 11.86 -3.44
C VAL A 68 -8.01 11.72 -4.82
N ILE A 69 -8.27 10.62 -5.52
CA ILE A 69 -7.78 10.38 -6.89
C ILE A 69 -8.34 11.40 -7.86
N GLU A 70 -9.65 11.66 -7.85
CA GLU A 70 -10.28 12.67 -8.72
C GLU A 70 -9.64 14.05 -8.52
N ARG A 71 -9.43 14.45 -7.26
CA ARG A 71 -8.76 15.70 -6.92
C ARG A 71 -7.33 15.74 -7.46
N LEU A 72 -6.57 14.65 -7.33
CA LEU A 72 -5.18 14.58 -7.83
C LEU A 72 -5.13 14.66 -9.36
N GLN A 73 -6.03 13.95 -10.06
CA GLN A 73 -6.15 14.00 -11.51
C GLN A 73 -6.53 15.40 -12.00
N GLY A 74 -7.44 16.11 -11.32
CA GLY A 74 -7.75 17.51 -11.59
C GLY A 74 -6.51 18.40 -11.54
N ARG A 75 -5.73 18.30 -10.45
CA ARG A 75 -4.49 19.08 -10.28
C ARG A 75 -3.44 18.78 -11.35
N LEU A 76 -3.38 17.55 -11.86
CA LEU A 76 -2.45 17.19 -12.93
C LEU A 76 -2.88 17.78 -14.29
N ARG A 77 -4.19 17.87 -14.56
CA ARG A 77 -4.71 18.54 -15.77
C ARG A 77 -4.45 20.04 -15.75
N ASP A 78 -4.66 20.70 -14.62
CA ASP A 78 -4.47 22.16 -14.48
C ASP A 78 -2.99 22.61 -14.59
N ARG A 79 -2.05 21.67 -14.48
CA ARG A 79 -0.60 21.91 -14.59
C ARG A 79 -0.04 21.73 -16.01
N ARG A 80 -0.87 21.29 -16.95
CA ARG A 80 -0.49 21.01 -18.34
C ARG A 80 -0.93 22.14 -19.26
#